data_AF-A0A9X3VZ60-F1
#
_entry.id   AF-A0A9X3VZ60-F1
#
_cell.length_a   1.000
_cell.length_b   1.000
_cell.length_c   1.000
_cell.angle_alpha   90.00
_cell.angle_beta   90.00
_cell.angle_gamma   90.00
#
_symmetry.space_group_name_H-M   'P 1'
#
loop_
_entity.id
_entity.type
_entity.pdbx_description
1 polymer ?
#
loop_
_entity_poly.entity_id
_entity_poly.type
_entity_poly.pdbx_seq_one_letter_code
_entity_poly.pdbx_strand_id
1 'polypeptide(L)' 'PAGYPKEIIHAYKQGGTPWLDGRHTVFGQVIDGMDVVDEIAKVKKNKMDKPLEDVVINTIDTDGSILED' A
#
# COMPACT_ATOMS: atom_id res chain seq x y z
N PRO A 1 12.60 12.21 -9.98
CA PRO A 1 12.85 10.99 -10.79
C PRO A 1 13.04 11.36 -12.27
N ALA A 2 14.29 11.44 -12.74
CA ALA A 2 14.59 11.73 -14.13
C ALA A 2 14.23 10.49 -14.98
N GLY A 3 13.11 10.53 -15.70
CA GLY A 3 12.68 9.45 -16.59
C GLY A 3 11.18 9.10 -16.57
N TYR A 4 10.41 9.60 -15.59
CA TYR A 4 8.97 9.32 -15.53
C TYR A 4 8.15 10.30 -16.38
N PRO A 5 7.00 9.87 -16.96
CA PRO A 5 6.04 10.77 -17.59
C PRO A 5 5.57 11.88 -16.64
N LYS A 6 5.18 13.04 -17.19
CA LYS A 6 4.83 14.23 -16.40
C LYS A 6 3.63 13.97 -15.49
N GLU A 7 2.70 13.16 -15.95
CA GLU A 7 1.48 12.75 -15.26
C GLU A 7 1.82 11.98 -13.99
N ILE A 8 2.78 11.05 -14.08
CA ILE A 8 3.26 10.25 -12.95
C ILE A 8 4.02 11.13 -11.94
N ILE A 9 4.85 12.05 -12.43
CA ILE A 9 5.53 13.02 -11.57
C ILE A 9 4.52 13.90 -10.82
N HIS A 10 3.42 14.30 -11.47
CA HIS A 10 2.36 15.07 -10.82
C HIS A 10 1.60 14.23 -9.78
N ALA A 11 1.27 12.98 -10.08
CA ALA A 11 0.64 12.07 -9.14
C ALA A 11 1.50 11.91 -7.87
N TYR A 12 2.82 11.80 -8.02
CA TYR A 12 3.73 11.71 -6.88
C TYR A 12 3.80 12.95 -5.99
N LYS A 13 3.31 14.11 -6.45
CA LYS A 13 3.17 15.29 -5.59
C LYS A 13 2.00 15.17 -4.62
N GLN A 14 1.07 14.26 -4.89
CA GLN A 14 -0.10 14.01 -4.04
C GLN A 14 0.13 12.83 -3.08
N GLY A 15 1.29 12.16 -3.14
CA GLY A 15 1.66 11.05 -2.25
C GLY A 15 2.53 10.00 -2.96
N GLY A 16 2.80 8.89 -2.29
CA GLY A 16 3.55 7.76 -2.86
C GLY A 16 5.07 7.81 -2.62
N THR A 17 5.76 6.74 -3.05
CA THR A 17 7.17 6.47 -2.71
C THR A 17 7.99 6.12 -3.95
N PRO A 18 8.30 7.10 -4.84
CA PRO A 18 8.89 6.84 -6.17
C PRO A 18 10.26 6.13 -6.16
N TRP A 19 10.95 6.16 -5.01
CA TRP A 19 12.24 5.48 -4.84
C TRP A 19 12.12 3.97 -4.67
N LEU A 20 10.90 3.43 -4.55
CA LEU A 20 10.62 1.99 -4.52
C LEU A 20 10.37 1.41 -5.92
N ASP A 21 10.05 2.26 -6.91
CA ASP A 21 9.78 1.83 -8.28
C ASP A 21 10.99 1.09 -8.88
N GLY A 22 10.76 -0.05 -9.52
CA GLY A 22 11.80 -0.93 -10.06
C GLY A 22 12.61 -1.69 -9.00
N ARG A 23 12.36 -1.45 -7.70
CA ARG A 23 12.96 -2.20 -6.58
C ARG A 23 11.96 -3.12 -5.89
N HIS A 24 10.66 -2.83 -5.98
CA HIS A 24 9.58 -3.62 -5.39
C HIS A 24 8.51 -3.89 -6.46
N THR A 25 8.10 -5.15 -6.57
CA THR A 25 7.07 -5.55 -7.54
C THR A 25 5.70 -5.18 -7.00
N VAL A 26 4.96 -4.36 -7.74
CA VAL A 26 3.55 -4.07 -7.45
C VAL A 26 2.69 -5.20 -8.00
N PHE A 27 1.95 -5.89 -7.13
CA PHE A 27 1.11 -7.06 -7.50
C PHE A 27 -0.39 -6.82 -7.32
N GLY A 28 -0.79 -5.66 -6.77
CA GLY A 28 -2.19 -5.33 -6.53
C GLY A 28 -2.35 -3.92 -5.98
N GLN A 29 -3.60 -3.49 -5.87
CA GLN A 29 -3.99 -2.22 -5.28
C GLN A 29 -5.28 -2.40 -4.47
N VAL A 30 -5.46 -1.57 -3.45
CA VAL A 30 -6.70 -1.54 -2.67
C VAL A 30 -7.79 -0.91 -3.55
N ILE A 31 -8.85 -1.65 -3.84
CA ILE A 31 -10.00 -1.17 -4.62
C ILE A 31 -11.17 -0.71 -3.76
N ASP A 32 -11.20 -1.14 -2.49
CA ASP A 32 -12.21 -0.80 -1.49
C ASP A 32 -11.60 -0.86 -0.08
N GLY A 33 -12.13 -0.10 0.88
CA GLY A 33 -11.67 -0.06 2.27
C GLY A 33 -10.44 0.82 2.54
N MET A 34 -10.22 1.87 1.74
CA MET A 34 -9.11 2.82 1.98
C MET A 34 -9.24 3.61 3.29
N ASP A 35 -10.45 3.80 3.80
CA ASP A 35 -10.71 4.38 5.12
C ASP A 35 -10.13 3.51 6.24
N VAL A 36 -10.23 2.18 6.13
CA VAL A 36 -9.61 1.24 7.07
C VAL A 36 -8.09 1.34 6.99
N VAL A 37 -7.51 1.48 5.79
CA VAL A 37 -6.06 1.71 5.61
C VAL A 37 -5.62 2.99 6.32
N ASP A 38 -6.39 4.08 6.19
CA ASP A 38 -6.12 5.36 6.86
C ASP A 38 -6.22 5.24 8.39
N GLU A 39 -7.16 4.46 8.92
CA GLU A 39 -7.24 4.20 10.36
C GLU A 39 -6.04 3.38 10.87
N ILE A 40 -5.60 2.37 10.12
CA ILE A 40 -4.38 1.61 10.43
C ILE A 40 -3.16 2.53 10.43
N ALA A 41 -3.07 3.48 9.50
CA ALA A 41 -1.96 4.43 9.44
C ALA A 41 -1.87 5.38 10.65
N LYS A 42 -2.97 5.59 11.38
CA LYS A 42 -3.06 6.49 12.55
C LYS A 42 -2.81 5.78 13.88
N VAL A 43 -2.68 4.45 13.91
CA VAL A 43 -2.52 3.71 15.18
C VAL A 43 -1.26 4.17 15.92
N LYS A 44 -1.34 4.17 17.26
CA LYS A 44 -0.18 4.53 18.08
C LYS A 44 0.91 3.48 17.89
N LYS A 45 2.14 3.95 17.73
CA LYS A 45 3.32 3.14 17.50
C LYS A 45 4.44 3.46 18.49
N ASN A 46 5.34 2.50 18.69
CA ASN A 46 6.53 2.69 19.49
C ASN A 46 7.64 3.42 18.69
N LYS A 47 8.81 3.59 19.30
CA LYS A 47 9.96 4.28 18.67
C LYS A 47 10.58 3.55 17.47
N MET A 48 10.20 2.28 17.23
CA MET A 48 10.66 1.46 16.11
C MET A 48 9.54 1.25 15.08
N ASP A 49 8.55 2.12 15.07
CA ASP A 49 7.38 2.10 14.17
C ASP A 49 6.46 0.87 14.28
N LYS A 50 6.64 0.01 15.29
CA LYS A 50 5.70 -1.09 15.57
C LYS A 50 4.46 -0.54 16.30
N PRO A 51 3.22 -0.91 15.90
CA PRO A 51 2.00 -0.60 16.65
C PRO A 51 2.09 -1.01 18.14
N LEU A 52 1.49 -0.21 19.03
CA LEU A 52 1.42 -0.53 20.46
C LEU A 52 0.42 -1.65 20.75
N GLU A 53 -0.65 -1.71 19.96
CA GLU A 53 -1.63 -2.78 19.92
C GLU A 53 -1.52 -3.45 18.54
N ASP A 54 -1.47 -4.79 18.51
CA ASP A 54 -1.25 -5.51 17.27
C ASP A 54 -2.49 -5.42 16.34
N VAL A 55 -2.25 -5.05 15.08
CA VAL A 55 -3.25 -5.07 14.00
C VAL A 55 -3.03 -6.34 13.19
N VAL A 56 -3.96 -7.30 13.31
CA VAL A 56 -3.77 -8.68 12.81
C VAL A 56 -4.78 -9.02 11.73
N ILE A 57 -4.31 -9.66 10.66
CA ILE A 57 -5.17 -10.28 9.63
C ILE A 57 -5.65 -11.62 10.18
N ASN A 58 -6.96 -11.74 10.44
CA ASN A 58 -7.54 -12.97 10.99
C ASN A 58 -7.91 -13.98 9.90
N THR A 59 -8.32 -13.51 8.73
CA THR A 59 -8.80 -14.36 7.62
C THR A 59 -8.61 -13.60 6.31
N ILE A 60 -8.36 -14.34 5.23
CA ILE A 60 -8.37 -13.85 3.86
C ILE A 60 -9.42 -14.66 3.12
N ASP A 61 -10.39 -13.99 2.55
CA ASP A 61 -11.37 -14.58 1.64
C ASP A 61 -10.98 -14.25 0.20
N THR A 62 -11.03 -15.24 -0.67
CA THR A 62 -10.68 -15.11 -2.08
C THR A 62 -11.89 -15.55 -2.88
N ASP A 63 -12.26 -14.77 -3.89
CA ASP A 63 -13.41 -15.03 -4.76
C ASP A 63 -13.27 -16.29 -5.65
N GLY A 64 -12.22 -17.08 -5.45
CA GLY A 64 -11.96 -18.32 -6.15
C GLY A 64 -11.56 -18.13 -7.62
N SER A 65 -11.29 -16.91 -8.06
CA SER A 65 -10.74 -16.66 -9.39
C SER A 65 -9.27 -17.10 -9.43
N ILE A 66 -9.06 -18.39 -9.65
CA ILE A 66 -7.76 -18.90 -10.07
C ILE A 66 -7.53 -18.34 -11.46
N LEU A 67 -6.48 -17.53 -11.62
CA LEU A 67 -5.96 -17.19 -12.93
C LEU A 67 -5.48 -18.52 -13.54
N GLU A 68 -6.20 -19.03 -14.55
CA GLU A 68 -5.65 -20.10 -15.38
C GLU A 68 -4.37 -19.57 -16.04
N ASP A 69 -3.31 -20.38 -15.96
CA ASP A 69 -1.96 -20.06 -16.47
C ASP A 69 -1.95 -19.62 -17.96
#